data_AF-A0A351MGY3-F1
#
_entry.id   AF-A0A351MGY3-F1
#
_cell.length_a   1.000
_cell.length_b   1.000
_cell.length_c   1.000
_cell.angle_alpha   90.00
_cell.angle_beta   90.00
_cell.angle_gamma   90.00
#
_symmetry.space_group_name_H-M   'P 1'
#
loop_
_entity.id
_entity.type
_entity.pdbx_description
1 polymer ?
#
loop_
_entity_poly.entity_id
_entity_poly.type
_entity_poly.pdbx_seq_one_letter_code
_entity_poly.pdbx_strand_id
1 'polypeptide(L)'
;SSAAAEERELLAAGHANTAFVAGAGIGAGLSGLSSPATGGRRFQPFVIYNPCAWARTERVTVSLWDTDLDAGRLVARDDEGRQVPVLVHGRGHEWGHERLTVSFEAREVPGLGYRTYLLCEGTADPVEGGVTYGPRERFDTPYLGFRLGRHTGGALLDLVDHRTGAQYGAPRDGQVERLFGFWESVVERPWMMNAWVLGEEDLAAARVVRSRGLAVHGGARNQATLAASGGSPAYRAECHAQVPGTHSSVRLTYTIANSEPRLDVVADLDWREIGDAERGIPGLVLSLPCDQLGALTTRYELPYGSLVRDLPDGSEVPSNRYAHVGGQGPRGYAGVTLLQDCRYGHALRGAELRLRMVRSSYEPDPTPEVARQQIRYSLYFWDREPSPAELTRLGQAWNHPLIALPANLQSGANPTLAAGLQVCTDNVVLTAAKKAEAGDGLVLRLNELNGTGGPATVELSPELAAGLTRAVRLDLLEREVEGAARLEGTRLTVDLPAHGLATVGLY
;
A
#
# COMPACT_ATOMS: atom_id res chain seq x y z
N SER A 1 -24.35 25.40 -5.59
CA SER A 1 -25.38 24.35 -5.38
C SER A 1 -26.07 24.60 -4.05
N SER A 2 -27.31 24.11 -3.86
CA SER A 2 -28.07 24.24 -2.61
C SER A 2 -27.32 23.69 -1.39
N ALA A 3 -26.51 22.63 -1.58
CA ALA A 3 -25.70 22.02 -0.52
C ALA A 3 -24.65 22.97 0.10
N ALA A 4 -24.02 23.83 -0.71
CA ALA A 4 -23.04 24.80 -0.21
C ALA A 4 -23.69 26.02 0.49
N ALA A 5 -24.99 26.23 0.27
CA ALA A 5 -25.78 27.22 1.01
C ALA A 5 -26.24 26.64 2.36
N GLU A 6 -26.75 25.40 2.35
CA GLU A 6 -27.11 24.63 3.55
C GLU A 6 -25.92 24.44 4.51
N GLU A 7 -24.74 24.11 3.97
CA GLU A 7 -23.48 23.99 4.73
C GLU A 7 -23.10 25.30 5.43
N ARG A 8 -23.26 26.44 4.75
CA ARG A 8 -23.01 27.77 5.32
C ARG A 8 -24.06 28.19 6.33
N GLU A 9 -25.33 27.85 6.11
CA GLU A 9 -26.42 28.10 7.05
C GLU A 9 -26.24 27.30 8.36
N LEU A 10 -25.83 26.02 8.27
CA LEU A 10 -25.56 25.20 9.45
C LEU A 10 -24.36 25.71 10.26
N LEU A 11 -23.29 26.13 9.58
CA LEU A 11 -22.16 26.81 10.22
C LEU A 11 -22.60 28.10 10.92
N ALA A 12 -23.38 28.94 10.24
CA ALA A 12 -23.87 30.20 10.77
C ALA A 12 -24.85 30.02 11.95
N ALA A 13 -25.59 28.92 11.98
CA ALA A 13 -26.50 28.54 13.06
C ALA A 13 -25.79 27.94 14.29
N GLY A 14 -24.46 27.81 14.27
CA GLY A 14 -23.71 27.21 15.38
C GLY A 14 -23.88 25.69 15.48
N HIS A 15 -24.50 25.07 14.47
CA HIS A 15 -24.55 23.61 14.30
C HIS A 15 -23.29 23.07 13.61
N ALA A 16 -22.19 23.84 13.65
CA ALA A 16 -20.87 23.36 13.27
C ALA A 16 -20.59 22.05 14.01
N ASN A 17 -20.04 21.06 13.31
CA ASN A 17 -19.72 19.75 13.86
C ASN A 17 -18.92 19.87 15.16
N THR A 18 -19.61 19.88 16.30
CA THR A 18 -18.97 19.68 17.59
C THR A 18 -18.66 18.20 17.68
N ALA A 19 -17.42 17.89 17.32
CA ALA A 19 -16.86 16.58 17.54
C ALA A 19 -17.06 16.12 18.98
N PHE A 20 -17.38 14.84 19.16
CA PHE A 20 -17.07 14.15 20.41
C PHE A 20 -15.54 14.03 20.48
N VAL A 21 -14.89 15.10 20.94
CA VAL A 21 -13.42 15.15 20.96
C VAL A 21 -12.94 14.29 22.10
N ALA A 22 -12.44 13.13 21.75
CA ALA A 22 -11.45 12.48 22.58
C ALA A 22 -10.13 13.23 22.27
N GLY A 23 -9.46 13.77 23.31
CA GLY A 23 -8.45 14.84 23.20
C GLY A 23 -7.30 14.57 22.22
N ALA A 24 -6.59 15.63 21.81
CA ALA A 24 -5.38 15.51 21.01
C ALA A 24 -4.40 14.53 21.68
N GLY A 25 -3.90 13.54 20.93
CA GLY A 25 -3.04 12.46 21.42
C GLY A 25 -3.64 11.06 21.29
N ILE A 26 -4.92 10.94 20.94
CA ILE A 26 -5.52 9.64 20.67
C ILE A 26 -4.93 9.01 19.42
N GLY A 27 -4.68 7.71 19.51
CA GLY A 27 -3.98 6.95 18.48
C GLY A 27 -2.47 7.15 18.50
N ALA A 28 -1.91 8.20 19.11
CA ALA A 28 -0.48 8.50 19.00
C ALA A 28 0.42 7.36 19.51
N GLY A 29 0.03 6.68 20.60
CA GLY A 29 0.77 5.51 21.10
C GLY A 29 0.62 4.23 20.27
N LEU A 30 -0.32 4.18 19.32
CA LEU A 30 -0.63 3.02 18.49
C LEU A 30 -0.22 3.21 17.02
N SER A 31 -0.54 4.37 16.44
CA SER A 31 -0.29 4.71 15.04
C SER A 31 0.89 5.67 14.85
N GLY A 32 1.47 6.19 15.94
CA GLY A 32 2.48 7.27 15.89
C GLY A 32 1.91 8.63 15.47
N LEU A 33 0.60 8.71 15.20
CA LEU A 33 -0.08 9.91 14.73
C LEU A 33 -1.09 10.37 15.79
N SER A 34 -0.94 11.60 16.25
CA SER A 34 -1.96 12.26 17.06
C SER A 34 -3.13 12.59 16.16
N SER A 35 -4.28 11.95 16.39
CA SER A 35 -5.51 12.24 15.66
C SER A 35 -6.55 12.76 16.64
N PRO A 36 -7.23 13.89 16.34
CA PRO A 36 -8.45 14.22 17.05
C PRO A 36 -9.52 13.20 16.64
N ALA A 37 -10.31 12.68 17.57
CA ALA A 37 -11.58 12.06 17.17
C ALA A 37 -12.52 13.22 16.81
N THR A 38 -12.74 13.46 15.51
CA THR A 38 -13.82 14.38 15.10
C THR A 38 -15.08 13.60 14.74
N GLY A 39 -16.21 14.15 15.18
CA GLY A 39 -17.55 13.65 14.91
C GLY A 39 -18.36 14.74 14.23
N GLY A 40 -19.27 14.32 13.36
CA GLY A 40 -20.13 15.20 12.58
C GLY A 40 -21.28 14.39 12.00
N ARG A 41 -22.51 14.86 12.19
CA ARG A 41 -23.67 14.06 11.80
C ARG A 41 -23.84 13.99 10.29
N ARG A 42 -23.67 15.13 9.59
CA ARG A 42 -24.07 15.29 8.17
C ARG A 42 -22.98 15.78 7.22
N PHE A 43 -21.89 16.33 7.73
CA PHE A 43 -20.73 16.75 6.94
C PHE A 43 -19.49 16.31 7.68
N GLN A 44 -18.58 15.58 7.05
CA GLN A 44 -17.44 14.98 7.75
C GLN A 44 -16.16 15.32 7.00
N PRO A 45 -15.46 16.41 7.35
CA PRO A 45 -14.26 16.83 6.64
C PRO A 45 -13.04 16.02 7.07
N PHE A 46 -12.19 15.72 6.10
CA PHE A 46 -10.91 15.04 6.29
C PHE A 46 -9.82 15.80 5.54
N VAL A 47 -8.63 15.87 6.14
CA VAL A 47 -7.40 16.28 5.47
C VAL A 47 -6.62 15.02 5.14
N ILE A 48 -6.29 14.84 3.86
CA ILE A 48 -5.50 13.71 3.38
C ILE A 48 -4.08 14.20 3.11
N TYR A 49 -3.13 13.74 3.92
CA TYR A 49 -1.71 14.09 3.82
C TYR A 49 -0.93 13.05 3.04
N ASN A 50 0.03 13.51 2.24
CA ASN A 50 0.91 12.65 1.48
C ASN A 50 2.34 12.68 2.04
N PRO A 51 2.80 11.63 2.73
CA PRO A 51 4.18 11.55 3.22
C PRO A 51 5.27 11.38 2.14
N CYS A 52 4.91 11.17 0.86
CA CYS A 52 5.86 10.99 -0.23
C CYS A 52 6.10 12.30 -0.98
N ALA A 53 7.25 12.43 -1.66
CA ALA A 53 7.67 13.66 -2.34
C ALA A 53 7.25 13.74 -3.82
N TRP A 54 6.11 13.15 -4.17
CA TRP A 54 5.48 13.23 -5.49
C TRP A 54 3.96 13.18 -5.31
N ALA A 55 3.21 13.78 -6.24
CA ALA A 55 1.77 13.67 -6.22
C ALA A 55 1.33 12.22 -6.43
N ARG A 56 0.32 11.76 -5.69
CA ARG A 56 -0.24 10.42 -5.89
C ARG A 56 -1.73 10.37 -5.70
N THR A 57 -2.32 9.36 -6.33
CA THR A 57 -3.70 8.98 -6.18
C THR A 57 -3.76 7.66 -5.46
N GLU A 58 -4.51 7.57 -4.36
CA GLU A 58 -4.60 6.36 -3.56
C GLU A 58 -5.95 6.26 -2.88
N ARG A 59 -6.43 5.03 -2.70
CA ARG A 59 -7.65 4.76 -1.93
C ARG A 59 -7.37 4.90 -0.44
N VAL A 60 -8.06 5.84 0.19
CA VAL A 60 -8.04 6.04 1.64
C VAL A 60 -9.26 5.40 2.29
N THR A 61 -9.07 4.80 3.48
CA THR A 61 -10.16 4.25 4.29
C THR A 61 -10.34 5.10 5.52
N VAL A 62 -11.56 5.53 5.79
CA VAL A 62 -11.93 6.35 6.95
C VAL A 62 -13.09 5.72 7.71
N SER A 63 -13.18 6.03 9.00
CA SER A 63 -14.32 5.66 9.84
C SER A 63 -15.15 6.89 10.15
N LEU A 64 -16.45 6.82 9.86
CA LEU A 64 -17.44 7.82 10.23
C LEU A 64 -18.16 7.34 11.49
N TRP A 65 -17.97 8.06 12.58
CA TRP A 65 -18.55 7.73 13.88
C TRP A 65 -19.86 8.47 14.10
N ASP A 66 -20.88 7.77 14.60
CA ASP A 66 -22.22 8.28 14.93
C ASP A 66 -22.81 9.20 13.86
N THR A 67 -22.64 8.81 12.59
CA THR A 67 -23.09 9.61 11.46
C THR A 67 -24.56 9.38 11.15
N ASP A 68 -25.28 10.46 10.85
CA ASP A 68 -26.66 10.44 10.36
C ASP A 68 -26.71 10.31 8.81
N LEU A 69 -25.56 10.19 8.14
CA LEU A 69 -25.46 10.07 6.69
C LEU A 69 -26.08 8.75 6.20
N ASP A 70 -26.90 8.84 5.15
CA ASP A 70 -27.36 7.67 4.42
C ASP A 70 -26.19 7.05 3.64
N ALA A 71 -25.80 5.83 4.01
CA ALA A 71 -24.78 5.04 3.32
C ALA A 71 -25.11 4.81 1.82
N GLY A 72 -26.40 4.83 1.47
CA GLY A 72 -26.91 4.72 0.10
C GLY A 72 -26.62 5.95 -0.78
N ARG A 73 -26.29 7.09 -0.17
CA ARG A 73 -26.12 8.39 -0.82
C ARG A 73 -24.75 9.02 -0.56
N LEU A 74 -23.84 8.28 0.07
CA LEU A 74 -22.56 8.81 0.52
C LEU A 74 -21.60 9.07 -0.64
N VAL A 75 -20.97 10.24 -0.65
CA VAL A 75 -19.90 10.61 -1.57
C VAL A 75 -18.78 11.32 -0.82
N ALA A 76 -17.56 11.31 -1.37
CA ALA A 76 -16.48 12.16 -0.89
C ALA A 76 -16.34 13.35 -1.85
N ARG A 77 -16.64 14.55 -1.40
CA ARG A 77 -16.50 15.76 -2.21
C ARG A 77 -15.10 16.35 -2.05
N ASP A 78 -14.40 16.58 -3.14
CA ASP A 78 -13.09 17.24 -3.09
C ASP A 78 -13.23 18.79 -3.05
N ASP A 79 -12.09 19.48 -2.96
CA ASP A 79 -11.97 20.93 -2.90
C ASP A 79 -12.46 21.66 -4.17
N GLU A 80 -12.53 20.95 -5.30
CA GLU A 80 -13.09 21.46 -6.56
C GLU A 80 -14.60 21.21 -6.67
N GLY A 81 -15.18 20.54 -5.67
CA GLY A 81 -16.60 20.20 -5.62
C GLY A 81 -16.97 18.92 -6.37
N ARG A 82 -16.00 18.15 -6.88
CA ARG A 82 -16.26 16.87 -7.55
C ARG A 82 -16.70 15.84 -6.53
N GLN A 83 -17.70 15.03 -6.87
CA GLN A 83 -18.27 14.01 -6.01
C GLN A 83 -17.64 12.65 -6.30
N VAL A 84 -16.63 12.28 -5.51
CA VAL A 84 -15.88 11.03 -5.66
C VAL A 84 -16.72 9.84 -5.14
N PRO A 85 -16.80 8.75 -5.93
CA PRO A 85 -17.38 7.47 -5.49
C PRO A 85 -16.81 6.94 -4.18
N VAL A 86 -17.68 6.35 -3.37
CA VAL A 86 -17.31 5.76 -2.06
C VAL A 86 -17.71 4.28 -2.02
N LEU A 87 -16.77 3.42 -1.60
CA LEU A 87 -17.05 2.04 -1.22
C LEU A 87 -17.42 1.97 0.27
N VAL A 88 -18.62 1.49 0.56
CA VAL A 88 -19.09 1.24 1.93
C VAL A 88 -18.70 -0.18 2.36
N HIS A 89 -17.81 -0.30 3.34
CA HIS A 89 -17.36 -1.60 3.86
C HIS A 89 -18.40 -2.21 4.82
N GLY A 90 -19.00 -1.39 5.69
CA GLY A 90 -20.04 -1.84 6.62
C GLY A 90 -20.13 -1.00 7.89
N ARG A 91 -21.12 -1.33 8.72
CA ARG A 91 -21.29 -0.78 10.07
C ARG A 91 -20.67 -1.71 11.12
N GLY A 92 -20.18 -1.12 12.20
CA GLY A 92 -19.74 -1.80 13.40
C GLY A 92 -20.15 -0.99 14.63
N HIS A 93 -19.95 -1.58 15.81
CA HIS A 93 -20.19 -0.91 17.08
C HIS A 93 -18.97 -1.11 17.97
N GLU A 94 -18.40 -0.03 18.47
CA GLU A 94 -17.19 -0.05 19.29
C GLU A 94 -17.26 1.06 20.33
N TRP A 95 -16.95 0.71 21.58
CA TRP A 95 -16.90 1.63 22.73
C TRP A 95 -18.20 2.45 22.93
N GLY A 96 -19.36 1.89 22.57
CA GLY A 96 -20.65 2.56 22.70
C GLY A 96 -21.02 3.47 21.52
N HIS A 97 -20.22 3.49 20.46
CA HIS A 97 -20.43 4.31 19.27
C HIS A 97 -20.71 3.44 18.04
N GLU A 98 -21.55 3.94 17.14
CA GLU A 98 -21.73 3.35 15.81
C GLU A 98 -20.61 3.81 14.87
N ARG A 99 -20.04 2.87 14.12
CA ARG A 99 -18.96 3.13 13.16
C ARG A 99 -19.37 2.70 11.78
N LEU A 100 -19.39 3.61 10.81
CA LEU A 100 -19.50 3.30 9.38
C LEU A 100 -18.11 3.40 8.72
N THR A 101 -17.62 2.30 8.17
CA THR A 101 -16.31 2.27 7.49
C THR A 101 -16.48 2.44 5.99
N VAL A 102 -15.76 3.39 5.41
CA VAL A 102 -15.86 3.73 3.99
C VAL A 102 -14.49 4.00 3.39
N SER A 103 -14.35 3.80 2.08
CA SER A 103 -13.15 4.18 1.35
C SER A 103 -13.45 4.91 0.06
N PHE A 104 -12.57 5.82 -0.33
CA PHE A 104 -12.67 6.60 -1.56
C PHE A 104 -11.28 6.90 -2.09
N GLU A 105 -11.21 7.30 -3.35
CA GLU A 105 -9.96 7.61 -4.02
C GLU A 105 -9.57 9.07 -3.77
N ALA A 106 -8.51 9.29 -2.99
CA ALA A 106 -7.92 10.61 -2.84
C ALA A 106 -6.97 10.85 -4.03
N ARG A 107 -7.37 11.74 -4.93
CA ARG A 107 -6.72 11.98 -6.23
C ARG A 107 -5.70 13.10 -6.14
N GLU A 108 -4.54 12.87 -6.74
CA GLU A 108 -3.50 13.87 -6.97
C GLU A 108 -3.10 14.64 -5.70
N VAL A 109 -2.98 13.93 -4.57
CA VAL A 109 -2.56 14.55 -3.31
C VAL A 109 -1.09 14.97 -3.43
N PRO A 110 -0.76 16.28 -3.33
CA PRO A 110 0.58 16.80 -3.62
C PRO A 110 1.68 16.21 -2.72
N GLY A 111 2.93 16.18 -3.20
CA GLY A 111 4.05 15.65 -2.44
C GLY A 111 4.34 16.44 -1.15
N LEU A 112 4.53 15.73 -0.03
CA LEU A 112 4.67 16.29 1.32
C LEU A 112 3.61 17.37 1.65
N GLY A 113 2.46 17.26 0.99
CA GLY A 113 1.36 18.22 1.06
C GLY A 113 0.07 17.54 1.47
N TYR A 114 -1.05 18.21 1.20
CA TYR A 114 -2.37 17.69 1.53
C TYR A 114 -3.46 18.15 0.56
N ARG A 115 -4.59 17.44 0.64
CA ARG A 115 -5.85 17.78 -0.01
C ARG A 115 -7.01 17.46 0.93
N THR A 116 -8.00 18.35 1.01
CA THR A 116 -9.19 18.14 1.87
C THR A 116 -10.34 17.49 1.12
N TYR A 117 -11.07 16.64 1.83
CA TYR A 117 -12.28 15.97 1.34
C TYR A 117 -13.42 16.16 2.35
N LEU A 118 -14.64 16.26 1.86
CA LEU A 118 -15.85 16.32 2.67
C LEU A 118 -16.74 15.11 2.38
N LEU A 119 -16.92 14.25 3.37
CA LEU A 119 -17.88 13.15 3.28
C LEU A 119 -19.28 13.70 3.55
N CYS A 120 -20.18 13.55 2.59
CA CYS A 120 -21.55 14.07 2.63
C CYS A 120 -22.50 13.22 1.78
N GLU A 121 -23.81 13.55 1.82
CA GLU A 121 -24.78 12.96 0.89
C GLU A 121 -24.73 13.65 -0.47
N GLY A 122 -24.90 12.88 -1.54
CA GLY A 122 -24.84 13.38 -2.90
C GLY A 122 -25.07 12.31 -3.96
N THR A 123 -24.60 12.59 -5.17
CA THR A 123 -24.58 11.67 -6.32
C THR A 123 -23.18 11.72 -6.89
N ALA A 124 -22.51 10.57 -7.00
CA ALA A 124 -21.14 10.53 -7.46
C ALA A 124 -21.05 10.97 -8.94
N ASP A 125 -19.97 11.65 -9.27
CA ASP A 125 -19.63 11.94 -10.65
C ASP A 125 -19.23 10.64 -11.37
N PRO A 126 -19.45 10.54 -12.68
CA PRO A 126 -19.04 9.38 -13.46
C PRO A 126 -17.55 9.09 -13.32
N VAL A 127 -17.22 7.80 -13.18
CA VAL A 127 -15.83 7.32 -13.21
C VAL A 127 -15.68 6.30 -14.33
N GLU A 128 -14.53 6.34 -15.00
CA GLU A 128 -14.21 5.39 -16.06
C GLU A 128 -13.93 4.01 -15.47
N GLY A 129 -14.53 2.99 -16.08
CA GLY A 129 -14.26 1.58 -15.78
C GLY A 129 -14.64 1.15 -14.36
N GLY A 130 -15.76 0.44 -14.22
CA GLY A 130 -16.11 -0.19 -12.94
C GLY A 130 -15.40 -1.53 -12.72
N VAL A 131 -15.34 -1.98 -11.47
CA VAL A 131 -15.13 -3.39 -11.16
C VAL A 131 -16.46 -4.11 -11.30
N THR A 132 -16.45 -5.26 -11.96
CA THR A 132 -17.59 -6.18 -12.04
C THR A 132 -17.34 -7.42 -11.21
N TYR A 133 -18.40 -7.94 -10.59
CA TYR A 133 -18.38 -9.20 -9.86
C TYR A 133 -19.46 -10.11 -10.44
N GLY A 134 -19.05 -11.24 -11.00
CA GLY A 134 -19.90 -12.16 -11.74
C GLY A 134 -20.00 -13.56 -11.10
N PRO A 135 -20.70 -14.49 -11.78
CA PRO A 135 -20.78 -15.89 -11.35
C PRO A 135 -19.39 -16.52 -11.16
N ARG A 136 -19.30 -17.53 -10.28
CA ARG A 136 -18.05 -18.26 -9.96
C ARG A 136 -16.92 -17.35 -9.46
N GLU A 137 -17.30 -16.34 -8.67
CA GLU A 137 -16.38 -15.45 -7.98
C GLU A 137 -15.38 -14.74 -8.93
N ARG A 138 -15.84 -14.45 -10.15
CA ARG A 138 -15.08 -13.73 -11.18
C ARG A 138 -15.14 -12.24 -10.91
N PHE A 139 -13.96 -11.63 -10.84
CA PHE A 139 -13.77 -10.20 -10.83
C PHE A 139 -13.19 -9.77 -12.17
N ASP A 140 -13.67 -8.63 -12.68
CA ASP A 140 -13.09 -7.97 -13.83
C ASP A 140 -12.95 -6.48 -13.52
N THR A 141 -11.73 -5.98 -13.67
CA THR A 141 -11.35 -4.57 -13.53
C THR A 141 -10.86 -4.08 -14.90
N PRO A 142 -10.63 -2.76 -15.09
CA PRO A 142 -10.05 -2.26 -16.34
C PRO A 142 -8.70 -2.89 -16.71
N TYR A 143 -7.97 -3.44 -15.73
CA TYR A 143 -6.62 -3.97 -15.92
C TYR A 143 -6.52 -5.49 -15.80
N LEU A 144 -7.27 -6.07 -14.87
CA LEU A 144 -7.13 -7.47 -14.44
C LEU A 144 -8.49 -8.18 -14.47
N GLY A 145 -8.49 -9.42 -14.96
CA GLY A 145 -9.61 -10.35 -14.81
C GLY A 145 -9.18 -11.63 -14.11
N PHE A 146 -9.91 -12.10 -13.09
CA PHE A 146 -9.52 -13.29 -12.31
C PHE A 146 -10.69 -13.86 -11.53
N ARG A 147 -10.57 -15.10 -11.05
CA ARG A 147 -11.45 -15.65 -10.01
C ARG A 147 -10.71 -15.72 -8.69
N LEU A 148 -11.41 -15.41 -7.59
CA LEU A 148 -10.90 -15.74 -6.25
C LEU A 148 -11.29 -17.16 -5.87
N GLY A 149 -10.29 -17.98 -5.58
CA GLY A 149 -10.49 -19.37 -5.21
C GLY A 149 -11.16 -19.52 -3.85
N ARG A 150 -12.42 -19.98 -3.85
CA ARG A 150 -13.25 -20.17 -2.65
C ARG A 150 -12.64 -21.13 -1.62
N HIS A 151 -11.86 -22.12 -2.06
CA HIS A 151 -11.31 -23.19 -1.21
C HIS A 151 -9.78 -23.26 -1.18
N THR A 152 -9.10 -22.38 -1.92
CA THR A 152 -7.65 -22.37 -2.10
C THR A 152 -7.00 -21.20 -1.35
N GLY A 153 -7.60 -20.77 -0.23
CA GLY A 153 -7.00 -19.73 0.60
C GLY A 153 -6.95 -18.38 -0.11
N GLY A 154 -7.93 -18.07 -0.97
CA GLY A 154 -7.96 -16.81 -1.72
C GLY A 154 -6.99 -16.75 -2.90
N ALA A 155 -6.43 -17.88 -3.35
CA ALA A 155 -5.60 -17.92 -4.55
C ALA A 155 -6.33 -17.29 -5.76
N LEU A 156 -5.56 -16.61 -6.60
CA LEU A 156 -6.02 -16.05 -7.86
C LEU A 156 -5.99 -17.14 -8.92
N LEU A 157 -7.13 -17.39 -9.55
CA LEU A 157 -7.31 -18.38 -10.61
C LEU A 157 -7.61 -17.66 -11.94
N ASP A 158 -7.08 -18.19 -13.05
CA ASP A 158 -7.26 -17.65 -14.40
C ASP A 158 -6.99 -16.13 -14.47
N LEU A 159 -5.96 -15.67 -13.75
CA LEU A 159 -5.63 -14.27 -13.66
C LEU A 159 -5.02 -13.81 -14.98
N VAL A 160 -5.65 -12.83 -15.61
CA VAL A 160 -5.17 -12.19 -16.83
C VAL A 160 -4.93 -10.71 -16.59
N ASP A 161 -3.79 -10.22 -17.05
CA ASP A 161 -3.58 -8.78 -17.27
C ASP A 161 -4.04 -8.44 -18.69
N HIS A 162 -5.10 -7.64 -18.80
CA HIS A 162 -5.75 -7.28 -20.06
C HIS A 162 -4.82 -6.51 -21.00
N ARG A 163 -3.83 -5.79 -20.45
CA ARG A 163 -2.88 -4.97 -21.22
C ARG A 163 -1.86 -5.85 -21.92
N THR A 164 -1.23 -6.74 -21.16
CA THR A 164 -0.11 -7.59 -21.65
C THR A 164 -0.59 -8.92 -22.22
N GLY A 165 -1.81 -9.34 -21.90
CA GLY A 165 -2.34 -10.67 -22.20
C GLY A 165 -1.71 -11.80 -21.39
N ALA A 166 -0.82 -11.49 -20.42
CA ALA A 166 -0.17 -12.50 -19.59
C ALA A 166 -1.20 -13.20 -18.69
N GLN A 167 -1.12 -14.53 -18.63
CA GLN A 167 -2.03 -15.37 -17.85
C GLN A 167 -1.29 -16.06 -16.71
N TYR A 168 -1.56 -15.64 -15.49
CA TYR A 168 -1.01 -16.16 -14.24
C TYR A 168 -1.97 -17.20 -13.66
N GLY A 169 -1.44 -18.33 -13.15
CA GLY A 169 -2.30 -19.39 -12.60
C GLY A 169 -3.23 -20.04 -13.62
N ALA A 170 -2.93 -19.94 -14.92
CA ALA A 170 -3.71 -20.60 -15.96
C ALA A 170 -3.36 -22.10 -16.07
N PRO A 171 -4.33 -22.99 -16.35
CA PRO A 171 -4.07 -24.40 -16.61
C PRO A 171 -3.09 -24.62 -17.77
N ARG A 172 -2.17 -25.58 -17.62
CA ARG A 172 -1.27 -26.08 -18.67
C ARG A 172 -1.27 -27.61 -18.64
N ASP A 173 -1.15 -28.25 -19.81
CA ASP A 173 -0.89 -29.69 -19.98
C ASP A 173 -1.75 -30.63 -19.09
N GLY A 174 -3.07 -30.59 -19.25
CA GLY A 174 -3.98 -31.53 -18.58
C GLY A 174 -4.15 -31.32 -17.07
N GLN A 175 -3.53 -30.30 -16.47
CA GLN A 175 -3.83 -29.89 -15.10
C GLN A 175 -5.16 -29.12 -15.03
N VAL A 176 -5.91 -29.33 -13.93
CA VAL A 176 -7.29 -28.81 -13.80
C VAL A 176 -7.31 -27.34 -13.38
N GLU A 177 -6.46 -26.91 -12.43
CA GLU A 177 -6.32 -25.52 -11.99
C GLU A 177 -4.87 -25.25 -11.53
N ARG A 178 -4.35 -24.06 -11.85
CA ARG A 178 -3.09 -23.55 -11.28
C ARG A 178 -3.39 -22.35 -10.38
N LEU A 179 -2.57 -22.18 -9.36
CA LEU A 179 -2.78 -21.15 -8.34
C LEU A 179 -1.77 -20.02 -8.53
N PHE A 180 -2.20 -18.78 -8.32
CA PHE A 180 -1.31 -17.63 -8.21
C PHE A 180 -1.61 -16.85 -6.92
N GLY A 181 -0.58 -16.43 -6.19
CA GLY A 181 -0.76 -15.66 -4.95
C GLY A 181 -1.42 -16.46 -3.83
N PHE A 182 -1.02 -17.72 -3.69
CA PHE A 182 -1.56 -18.64 -2.69
C PHE A 182 -0.58 -18.87 -1.55
N TRP A 183 -1.12 -19.23 -0.38
CA TRP A 183 -0.30 -19.52 0.80
C TRP A 183 -0.10 -21.03 0.94
N GLU A 184 1.09 -21.42 1.37
CA GLU A 184 1.46 -22.81 1.62
C GLU A 184 2.04 -22.95 3.02
N SER A 185 1.61 -23.99 3.74
CA SER A 185 2.32 -24.46 4.92
C SER A 185 3.53 -25.26 4.48
N VAL A 186 4.68 -24.92 5.01
CA VAL A 186 5.96 -25.58 4.76
C VAL A 186 6.56 -26.05 6.07
N VAL A 187 7.41 -27.07 6.00
CA VAL A 187 8.21 -27.54 7.12
C VAL A 187 9.66 -27.48 6.70
N GLU A 188 10.45 -26.69 7.39
CA GLU A 188 11.90 -26.65 7.22
C GLU A 188 12.56 -27.71 8.12
N ARG A 189 13.57 -28.40 7.60
CA ARG A 189 14.30 -29.41 8.37
C ARG A 189 15.03 -28.76 9.54
N PRO A 190 15.02 -29.40 10.72
CA PRO A 190 15.68 -28.85 11.89
C PRO A 190 17.19 -28.75 11.67
N TRP A 191 17.76 -27.63 12.11
CA TRP A 191 19.20 -27.38 12.10
C TRP A 191 19.61 -26.69 13.41
N MET A 192 20.87 -26.84 13.80
CA MET A 192 21.41 -26.12 14.95
C MET A 192 21.43 -24.61 14.69
N MET A 193 21.19 -23.79 15.71
CA MET A 193 21.14 -22.33 15.54
C MET A 193 20.09 -21.91 14.50
N ASN A 194 18.92 -22.57 14.52
CA ASN A 194 17.89 -22.34 13.51
C ASN A 194 17.31 -20.93 13.48
N ALA A 195 17.49 -20.07 14.49
CA ALA A 195 17.19 -18.65 14.34
C ALA A 195 18.12 -17.92 13.33
N TRP A 196 19.30 -18.45 13.04
CA TRP A 196 20.31 -17.84 12.15
C TRP A 196 20.55 -18.60 10.85
N VAL A 197 20.40 -19.92 10.87
CA VAL A 197 20.66 -20.79 9.72
C VAL A 197 19.34 -21.35 9.19
N LEU A 198 19.09 -21.12 7.90
CA LEU A 198 17.97 -21.68 7.18
C LEU A 198 18.33 -23.11 6.72
N GLY A 199 17.52 -24.08 7.12
CA GLY A 199 17.56 -25.45 6.64
C GLY A 199 16.84 -25.62 5.29
N GLU A 200 16.88 -26.85 4.76
CA GLU A 200 16.14 -27.23 3.57
C GLU A 200 14.64 -27.39 3.88
N GLU A 201 13.77 -26.88 3.02
CA GLU A 201 12.32 -27.11 3.13
C GLU A 201 11.94 -28.50 2.63
N ASP A 202 11.10 -29.22 3.38
CA ASP A 202 10.44 -30.43 2.89
C ASP A 202 9.23 -30.07 2.01
N LEU A 203 9.51 -29.98 0.73
CA LEU A 203 8.55 -29.63 -0.30
C LEU A 203 7.49 -30.70 -0.52
N ALA A 204 7.81 -31.96 -0.20
CA ALA A 204 6.82 -33.04 -0.25
C ALA A 204 5.81 -32.91 0.89
N ALA A 205 6.16 -32.21 1.97
CA ALA A 205 5.27 -31.86 3.07
C ALA A 205 4.49 -30.55 2.82
N ALA A 206 4.82 -29.76 1.79
CA ALA A 206 4.14 -28.50 1.52
C ALA A 206 2.64 -28.70 1.21
N ARG A 207 1.77 -27.88 1.80
CA ARG A 207 0.32 -27.96 1.59
C ARG A 207 -0.27 -26.57 1.39
N VAL A 208 -1.09 -26.41 0.35
CA VAL A 208 -1.87 -25.19 0.12
C VAL A 208 -2.83 -24.95 1.28
N VAL A 209 -2.80 -23.73 1.82
CA VAL A 209 -3.72 -23.26 2.86
C VAL A 209 -5.12 -23.17 2.28
N ARG A 210 -6.10 -23.80 2.94
CA ARG A 210 -7.46 -23.92 2.43
C ARG A 210 -8.44 -23.04 3.19
N SER A 211 -9.34 -22.44 2.43
CA SER A 211 -10.39 -21.57 2.95
C SER A 211 -11.73 -22.28 3.11
N ARG A 212 -12.45 -21.90 4.17
CA ARG A 212 -13.79 -22.41 4.47
C ARG A 212 -14.88 -21.68 3.68
N GLY A 213 -14.59 -20.47 3.22
CA GLY A 213 -15.51 -19.67 2.44
C GLY A 213 -14.90 -18.35 1.98
N LEU A 214 -15.65 -17.66 1.13
CA LEU A 214 -15.33 -16.36 0.57
C LEU A 214 -16.58 -15.47 0.70
N ALA A 215 -16.44 -14.33 1.36
CA ALA A 215 -17.45 -13.29 1.45
C ALA A 215 -17.02 -12.12 0.56
N VAL A 216 -17.96 -11.54 -0.19
CA VAL A 216 -17.69 -10.40 -1.08
C VAL A 216 -18.60 -9.26 -0.69
N HIS A 217 -18.01 -8.09 -0.48
CA HIS A 217 -18.66 -6.86 -0.08
C HIS A 217 -18.41 -5.80 -1.16
N GLY A 218 -19.47 -5.33 -1.82
CA GLY A 218 -19.40 -4.26 -2.82
C GLY A 218 -20.67 -4.20 -3.68
N GLY A 219 -20.73 -3.24 -4.61
CA GLY A 219 -21.69 -3.22 -5.73
C GLY A 219 -23.16 -2.88 -5.44
N ALA A 220 -23.67 -2.93 -4.20
CA ALA A 220 -25.11 -2.72 -3.95
C ALA A 220 -25.46 -1.87 -2.72
N ARG A 221 -24.45 -1.29 -2.05
CA ARG A 221 -24.66 -0.58 -0.76
C ARG A 221 -24.72 0.95 -0.89
N ASN A 222 -24.35 1.51 -2.05
CA ASN A 222 -24.32 2.95 -2.30
C ASN A 222 -24.88 3.26 -3.70
N GLN A 223 -26.18 3.58 -3.78
CA GLN A 223 -26.87 3.84 -5.04
C GLN A 223 -26.31 5.08 -5.76
N ALA A 224 -25.89 6.10 -5.00
CA ALA A 224 -25.29 7.32 -5.54
C ALA A 224 -24.00 7.05 -6.35
N THR A 225 -23.31 5.94 -6.09
CA THR A 225 -22.06 5.56 -6.76
C THR A 225 -22.27 4.63 -7.97
N LEU A 226 -23.29 3.77 -7.92
CA LEU A 226 -23.48 2.70 -8.91
C LEU A 226 -23.92 3.21 -10.28
N ALA A 227 -24.82 4.20 -10.31
CA ALA A 227 -25.34 4.77 -11.55
C ALA A 227 -24.25 5.49 -12.38
N ALA A 228 -23.19 5.97 -11.72
CA ALA A 228 -22.16 6.80 -12.32
C ALA A 228 -21.02 6.00 -12.97
N SER A 229 -20.79 4.76 -12.54
CA SER A 229 -19.55 4.01 -12.86
C SER A 229 -19.74 2.80 -13.77
N GLY A 230 -20.98 2.44 -14.12
CA GLY A 230 -21.27 1.20 -14.89
C GLY A 230 -20.84 -0.08 -14.16
N GLY A 231 -20.58 0.00 -12.84
CA GLY A 231 -20.05 -1.07 -11.99
C GLY A 231 -19.86 -0.59 -10.55
N SER A 232 -18.99 -1.24 -9.76
CA SER A 232 -18.57 -0.74 -8.44
C SER A 232 -17.17 -0.14 -8.54
N PRO A 233 -16.83 0.98 -7.89
CA PRO A 233 -15.45 1.50 -7.90
C PRO A 233 -14.45 0.55 -7.23
N ALA A 234 -14.94 -0.38 -6.41
CA ALA A 234 -14.16 -1.51 -5.89
C ALA A 234 -15.05 -2.58 -5.26
N TYR A 235 -14.44 -3.71 -4.93
CA TYR A 235 -14.95 -4.70 -4.02
C TYR A 235 -13.94 -4.99 -2.92
N ARG A 236 -14.45 -5.41 -1.76
CA ARG A 236 -13.69 -6.07 -0.71
C ARG A 236 -14.08 -7.54 -0.68
N ALA A 237 -13.10 -8.44 -0.68
CA ALA A 237 -13.36 -9.88 -0.54
C ALA A 237 -12.63 -10.42 0.70
N GLU A 238 -13.30 -11.25 1.48
CA GLU A 238 -12.79 -11.80 2.74
C GLU A 238 -12.80 -13.32 2.69
N CYS A 239 -11.64 -13.89 2.98
CA CYS A 239 -11.38 -15.31 2.95
C CYS A 239 -10.87 -15.76 4.32
N HIS A 240 -11.52 -16.75 4.92
CA HIS A 240 -11.10 -17.35 6.19
C HIS A 240 -10.47 -18.71 5.91
N ALA A 241 -9.18 -18.83 6.18
CA ALA A 241 -8.41 -20.03 5.92
C ALA A 241 -7.78 -20.63 7.18
N GLN A 242 -7.63 -21.95 7.15
CA GLN A 242 -7.02 -22.73 8.22
C GLN A 242 -5.73 -23.34 7.68
N VAL A 243 -4.66 -23.25 8.47
CA VAL A 243 -3.41 -23.94 8.16
C VAL A 243 -3.64 -25.46 8.28
N PRO A 244 -3.30 -26.26 7.25
CA PRO A 244 -3.64 -27.67 7.22
C PRO A 244 -3.06 -28.45 8.41
N GLY A 245 -3.92 -29.18 9.12
CA GLY A 245 -3.51 -30.04 10.24
C GLY A 245 -3.18 -29.29 11.53
N THR A 246 -3.48 -27.99 11.64
CA THR A 246 -3.07 -27.19 12.79
C THR A 246 -4.18 -26.29 13.37
N HIS A 247 -3.87 -25.59 14.47
CA HIS A 247 -4.76 -24.61 15.13
C HIS A 247 -4.54 -23.17 14.65
N SER A 248 -3.68 -22.97 13.65
CA SER A 248 -3.39 -21.67 13.07
C SER A 248 -4.38 -21.28 11.97
N SER A 249 -4.77 -20.02 11.94
CA SER A 249 -5.76 -19.51 10.98
C SER A 249 -5.34 -18.17 10.43
N VAL A 250 -5.74 -17.88 9.19
CA VAL A 250 -5.52 -16.59 8.55
C VAL A 250 -6.83 -16.07 7.96
N ARG A 251 -7.12 -14.80 8.20
CA ARG A 251 -8.16 -14.06 7.48
C ARG A 251 -7.50 -13.15 6.45
N LEU A 252 -7.79 -13.37 5.18
CA LEU A 252 -7.29 -12.57 4.07
C LEU A 252 -8.40 -11.61 3.61
N THR A 253 -8.09 -10.32 3.58
CA THR A 253 -8.96 -9.26 3.06
C THR A 253 -8.33 -8.70 1.78
N TYR A 254 -8.98 -8.91 0.64
CA TYR A 254 -8.60 -8.36 -0.65
C TYR A 254 -9.34 -7.05 -0.90
N THR A 255 -8.62 -6.05 -1.40
CA THR A 255 -9.22 -4.84 -2.00
C THR A 255 -8.97 -4.87 -3.50
N ILE A 256 -10.06 -4.86 -4.26
CA ILE A 256 -10.07 -4.99 -5.72
C ILE A 256 -10.67 -3.70 -6.26
N ALA A 257 -9.83 -2.81 -6.80
CA ALA A 257 -10.23 -1.49 -7.26
C ALA A 257 -10.09 -1.35 -8.77
N ASN A 258 -10.75 -0.35 -9.34
CA ASN A 258 -10.64 -0.01 -10.75
C ASN A 258 -9.47 0.94 -11.08
N SER A 259 -8.83 1.53 -10.06
CA SER A 259 -7.90 2.65 -10.22
C SER A 259 -6.47 2.25 -10.61
N GLU A 260 -6.06 1.00 -10.37
CA GLU A 260 -4.70 0.52 -10.62
C GLU A 260 -4.67 -0.96 -11.02
N PRO A 261 -3.63 -1.43 -11.75
CA PRO A 261 -3.38 -2.85 -12.03
C PRO A 261 -2.81 -3.55 -10.79
N ARG A 262 -3.52 -3.46 -9.65
CA ARG A 262 -3.03 -3.82 -8.33
C ARG A 262 -4.07 -4.58 -7.51
N LEU A 263 -3.61 -5.54 -6.70
CA LEU A 263 -4.42 -6.25 -5.71
C LEU A 263 -3.79 -6.11 -4.33
N ASP A 264 -4.47 -5.41 -3.42
CA ASP A 264 -4.01 -5.23 -2.05
C ASP A 264 -4.60 -6.29 -1.12
N VAL A 265 -3.76 -6.87 -0.26
CA VAL A 265 -4.16 -7.91 0.70
C VAL A 265 -3.72 -7.55 2.11
N VAL A 266 -4.66 -7.65 3.05
CA VAL A 266 -4.38 -7.62 4.49
C VAL A 266 -4.66 -9.01 5.07
N ALA A 267 -3.68 -9.61 5.71
CA ALA A 267 -3.75 -10.92 6.33
C ALA A 267 -3.68 -10.79 7.86
N ASP A 268 -4.77 -11.10 8.55
CA ASP A 268 -4.75 -11.28 10.00
C ASP A 268 -4.44 -12.76 10.32
N LEU A 269 -3.21 -13.03 10.76
CA LEU A 269 -2.73 -14.37 11.09
C LEU A 269 -2.82 -14.59 12.61
N ASP A 270 -3.43 -15.70 13.03
CA ASP A 270 -3.35 -16.24 14.39
C ASP A 270 -2.48 -17.51 14.29
N TRP A 271 -1.19 -17.36 14.59
CA TRP A 271 -0.19 -18.42 14.47
C TRP A 271 0.07 -19.06 15.84
N ARG A 272 0.02 -20.40 15.88
CA ARG A 272 0.13 -21.21 17.10
C ARG A 272 1.13 -22.35 17.00
N GLU A 273 1.84 -22.47 15.87
CA GLU A 273 2.75 -23.59 15.67
C GLU A 273 4.13 -23.30 16.25
N ILE A 274 4.73 -24.34 16.79
CA ILE A 274 6.04 -24.31 17.44
C ILE A 274 6.91 -25.33 16.73
N GLY A 275 8.13 -24.94 16.38
CA GLY A 275 9.13 -25.86 15.84
C GLY A 275 9.79 -26.69 16.92
N ASP A 276 10.27 -27.87 16.54
CA ASP A 276 11.10 -28.72 17.39
C ASP A 276 12.04 -29.60 16.56
N ALA A 277 12.95 -30.31 17.24
CA ALA A 277 13.95 -31.14 16.59
C ALA A 277 13.38 -32.40 15.91
N GLU A 278 12.16 -32.83 16.24
CA GLU A 278 11.54 -34.03 15.68
C GLU A 278 10.66 -33.70 14.46
N ARG A 279 9.86 -32.64 14.57
CA ARG A 279 8.86 -32.22 13.58
C ARG A 279 9.41 -31.22 12.58
N GLY A 280 10.52 -30.56 12.92
CA GLY A 280 11.10 -29.47 12.15
C GLY A 280 10.50 -28.11 12.47
N ILE A 281 10.71 -27.16 11.57
CA ILE A 281 10.39 -25.75 11.74
C ILE A 281 9.18 -25.42 10.86
N PRO A 282 7.97 -25.28 11.42
CA PRO A 282 6.79 -24.94 10.64
C PRO A 282 6.83 -23.49 10.17
N GLY A 283 6.32 -23.25 8.98
CA GLY A 283 6.23 -21.92 8.40
C GLY A 283 5.11 -21.77 7.38
N LEU A 284 4.89 -20.53 6.95
CA LEU A 284 4.01 -20.19 5.83
C LEU A 284 4.79 -19.42 4.78
N VAL A 285 4.47 -19.66 3.53
CA VAL A 285 5.03 -18.95 2.36
C VAL A 285 3.89 -18.51 1.45
N LEU A 286 3.98 -17.30 0.90
CA LEU A 286 3.19 -16.86 -0.25
C LEU A 286 3.92 -17.19 -1.53
N SER A 287 3.21 -17.81 -2.47
CA SER A 287 3.76 -18.35 -3.71
C SER A 287 3.16 -17.68 -4.94
N LEU A 288 4.02 -17.18 -5.84
CA LEU A 288 3.68 -16.46 -7.07
C LEU A 288 4.37 -17.12 -8.28
N PRO A 289 3.79 -18.18 -8.86
CA PRO A 289 4.33 -18.82 -10.07
C PRO A 289 4.30 -17.85 -11.27
N CYS A 290 5.46 -17.62 -11.87
CA CYS A 290 5.66 -16.72 -13.01
C CYS A 290 6.21 -17.45 -14.25
N ASP A 291 5.99 -18.76 -14.35
CA ASP A 291 6.49 -19.62 -15.43
C ASP A 291 5.85 -19.36 -16.80
N GLN A 292 4.86 -18.46 -16.87
CA GLN A 292 4.32 -17.95 -18.12
C GLN A 292 5.15 -16.86 -18.78
N LEU A 293 6.10 -16.27 -18.06
CA LEU A 293 6.97 -15.24 -18.59
C LEU A 293 8.28 -15.87 -19.08
N GLY A 294 8.74 -15.44 -20.26
CA GLY A 294 10.05 -15.81 -20.79
C GLY A 294 11.15 -14.87 -20.32
N ALA A 295 12.40 -15.31 -20.34
CA ALA A 295 13.59 -14.49 -20.01
C ALA A 295 13.43 -13.72 -18.68
N LEU A 296 13.16 -14.46 -17.60
CA LEU A 296 12.88 -13.90 -16.29
C LEU A 296 14.03 -13.03 -15.77
N THR A 297 13.68 -11.86 -15.24
CA THR A 297 14.56 -11.02 -14.44
C THR A 297 13.95 -10.83 -13.06
N THR A 298 14.74 -10.95 -12.00
CA THR A 298 14.25 -10.77 -10.63
C THR A 298 15.08 -9.74 -9.88
N ARG A 299 14.42 -8.68 -9.43
CA ARG A 299 15.02 -7.53 -8.76
C ARG A 299 14.51 -7.42 -7.32
N TYR A 300 15.44 -7.21 -6.41
CA TYR A 300 15.17 -7.08 -4.98
C TYR A 300 15.64 -5.71 -4.50
N GLU A 301 14.81 -5.04 -3.69
CA GLU A 301 15.19 -3.81 -3.03
C GLU A 301 16.30 -4.04 -1.99
N LEU A 302 17.23 -3.09 -1.93
CA LEU A 302 18.31 -2.96 -0.95
C LEU A 302 18.19 -1.60 -0.25
N PRO A 303 18.89 -1.38 0.87
CA PRO A 303 19.09 -0.02 1.39
C PRO A 303 19.64 0.89 0.29
N TYR A 304 18.91 1.95 -0.04
CA TYR A 304 19.28 2.95 -1.04
C TYR A 304 19.49 2.42 -2.47
N GLY A 305 18.90 1.29 -2.84
CA GLY A 305 19.07 0.76 -4.20
C GLY A 305 18.28 -0.51 -4.47
N SER A 306 18.60 -1.16 -5.58
CA SER A 306 18.10 -2.50 -5.87
C SER A 306 19.07 -3.27 -6.75
N LEU A 307 18.98 -4.60 -6.71
CA LEU A 307 19.87 -5.47 -7.45
C LEU A 307 19.06 -6.57 -8.16
N VAL A 308 19.46 -6.90 -9.38
CA VAL A 308 19.00 -8.11 -10.07
C VAL A 308 19.81 -9.29 -9.56
N ARG A 309 19.14 -10.34 -9.07
CA ARG A 309 19.79 -11.57 -8.61
C ARG A 309 19.33 -12.74 -9.46
N ASP A 310 20.28 -13.49 -9.99
CA ASP A 310 20.03 -14.75 -10.70
C ASP A 310 20.23 -15.93 -9.73
N LEU A 311 19.20 -16.19 -8.92
CA LEU A 311 19.19 -17.24 -7.89
C LEU A 311 17.87 -18.02 -7.94
N PRO A 312 17.64 -18.85 -8.97
CA PRO A 312 16.41 -19.63 -9.13
C PRO A 312 16.41 -20.92 -8.29
N ASP A 313 17.42 -21.15 -7.46
CA ASP A 313 17.59 -22.36 -6.65
C ASP A 313 16.69 -22.41 -5.41
N GLY A 314 15.96 -21.32 -5.13
CA GLY A 314 15.13 -21.18 -3.93
C GLY A 314 15.86 -20.60 -2.73
N SER A 315 17.10 -20.13 -2.89
CA SER A 315 17.84 -19.43 -1.83
C SER A 315 17.08 -18.18 -1.38
N GLU A 316 16.85 -18.06 -0.08
CA GLU A 316 16.19 -16.91 0.51
C GLU A 316 17.16 -15.73 0.63
N VAL A 317 16.71 -14.55 0.18
CA VAL A 317 17.47 -13.30 0.16
C VAL A 317 16.65 -12.18 0.80
N PRO A 318 17.32 -11.23 1.49
CA PRO A 318 16.64 -10.09 2.07
C PRO A 318 16.17 -9.13 0.98
N SER A 319 14.99 -8.55 1.19
CA SER A 319 14.53 -7.37 0.49
C SER A 319 13.65 -6.48 1.36
N ASN A 320 13.79 -5.17 1.22
CA ASN A 320 13.20 -4.20 2.16
C ASN A 320 11.69 -4.05 2.03
N ARG A 321 11.17 -3.61 0.86
CA ARG A 321 9.74 -3.34 0.66
C ARG A 321 9.15 -4.03 -0.55
N TYR A 322 9.99 -4.43 -1.52
CA TYR A 322 9.51 -5.07 -2.74
C TYR A 322 10.46 -6.11 -3.31
N ALA A 323 9.88 -7.11 -3.96
CA ALA A 323 10.57 -7.98 -4.92
C ALA A 323 9.80 -7.95 -6.25
N HIS A 324 10.52 -7.87 -7.36
CA HIS A 324 9.95 -7.73 -8.68
C HIS A 324 10.43 -8.85 -9.60
N VAL A 325 9.50 -9.50 -10.30
CA VAL A 325 9.78 -10.44 -11.40
C VAL A 325 9.24 -9.84 -12.69
N GLY A 326 10.09 -9.74 -13.71
CA GLY A 326 9.75 -9.27 -15.05
C GLY A 326 10.18 -10.26 -16.12
N GLY A 327 9.61 -10.14 -17.30
CA GLY A 327 10.00 -10.95 -18.45
C GLY A 327 9.20 -10.64 -19.71
N GLN A 328 9.37 -11.49 -20.72
CA GLN A 328 8.61 -11.44 -21.97
C GLN A 328 7.26 -12.15 -21.79
N GLY A 329 6.19 -11.39 -21.94
CA GLY A 329 4.81 -11.86 -22.01
C GLY A 329 4.24 -11.85 -23.45
N PRO A 330 2.96 -12.19 -23.61
CA PRO A 330 2.35 -12.37 -24.93
C PRO A 330 2.31 -11.13 -25.82
N ARG A 331 2.23 -9.93 -25.23
CA ARG A 331 2.15 -8.64 -25.96
C ARG A 331 3.34 -7.71 -25.67
N GLY A 332 4.48 -8.28 -25.31
CA GLY A 332 5.68 -7.53 -24.90
C GLY A 332 6.00 -7.77 -23.43
N TYR A 333 6.59 -6.78 -22.76
CA TYR A 333 6.99 -6.93 -21.37
C TYR A 333 5.77 -7.20 -20.47
N ALA A 334 5.93 -8.13 -19.53
CA ALA A 334 5.00 -8.31 -18.43
C ALA A 334 5.79 -8.59 -17.15
N GLY A 335 5.30 -8.08 -16.02
CA GLY A 335 5.93 -8.33 -14.74
C GLY A 335 4.98 -8.15 -13.58
N VAL A 336 5.39 -8.64 -12.42
CA VAL A 336 4.69 -8.50 -11.15
C VAL A 336 5.67 -7.99 -10.09
N THR A 337 5.22 -7.02 -9.29
CA THR A 337 5.94 -6.56 -8.10
C THR A 337 5.14 -6.96 -6.87
N LEU A 338 5.77 -7.73 -6.00
CA LEU A 338 5.26 -8.03 -4.66
C LEU A 338 5.75 -6.94 -3.70
N LEU A 339 4.81 -6.17 -3.15
CA LEU A 339 5.05 -5.19 -2.08
C LEU A 339 4.72 -5.82 -0.73
N GLN A 340 5.46 -5.46 0.33
CA GLN A 340 5.23 -5.90 1.71
C GLN A 340 5.69 -4.84 2.73
N ASP A 341 5.17 -4.90 3.97
CA ASP A 341 5.53 -3.96 5.05
C ASP A 341 6.27 -4.59 6.25
N CYS A 342 6.31 -5.91 6.34
CA CYS A 342 6.82 -6.60 7.51
C CYS A 342 7.49 -7.96 7.24
N ARG A 343 7.74 -8.32 5.98
CA ARG A 343 8.24 -9.65 5.58
C ARG A 343 9.39 -9.55 4.60
N TYR A 344 10.61 -9.85 5.05
CA TYR A 344 11.82 -9.52 4.29
C TYR A 344 12.48 -10.71 3.59
N GLY A 345 12.04 -11.93 3.85
CA GLY A 345 12.59 -13.17 3.29
C GLY A 345 11.95 -13.52 1.95
N HIS A 346 12.64 -13.26 0.84
CA HIS A 346 12.16 -13.59 -0.50
C HIS A 346 13.02 -14.65 -1.16
N ALA A 347 12.43 -15.51 -1.99
CA ALA A 347 13.19 -16.49 -2.78
C ALA A 347 12.60 -16.59 -4.18
N LEU A 348 13.44 -16.88 -5.18
CA LEU A 348 12.99 -17.33 -6.49
C LEU A 348 13.30 -18.81 -6.60
N ARG A 349 12.28 -19.63 -6.85
CA ARG A 349 12.45 -21.07 -7.07
C ARG A 349 11.96 -21.46 -8.46
N GLY A 350 12.90 -21.71 -9.37
CA GLY A 350 12.63 -21.79 -10.80
C GLY A 350 12.06 -20.46 -11.29
N ALA A 351 10.73 -20.42 -11.47
CA ALA A 351 9.99 -19.24 -11.88
C ALA A 351 8.99 -18.76 -10.81
N GLU A 352 9.05 -19.31 -9.61
CA GLU A 352 8.11 -19.00 -8.52
C GLU A 352 8.74 -18.00 -7.55
N LEU A 353 8.20 -16.79 -7.51
CA LEU A 353 8.56 -15.81 -6.48
C LEU A 353 7.85 -16.19 -5.18
N ARG A 354 8.62 -16.29 -4.10
CA ARG A 354 8.15 -16.72 -2.79
C ARG A 354 8.45 -15.66 -1.74
N LEU A 355 7.54 -15.49 -0.79
CA LEU A 355 7.69 -14.60 0.37
C LEU A 355 7.41 -15.37 1.65
N ARG A 356 8.38 -15.39 2.56
CA ARG A 356 8.25 -15.94 3.91
C ARG A 356 7.21 -15.16 4.70
N MET A 357 6.12 -15.81 5.10
CA MET A 357 5.05 -15.20 5.90
C MET A 357 5.24 -15.42 7.40
N VAL A 358 5.75 -16.59 7.81
CA VAL A 358 6.13 -16.89 9.20
C VAL A 358 7.11 -18.07 9.21
N ARG A 359 7.99 -18.11 10.20
CA ARG A 359 8.98 -19.19 10.38
C ARG A 359 9.23 -19.42 11.87
N SER A 360 8.78 -20.55 12.41
CA SER A 360 8.87 -20.83 13.85
C SER A 360 10.15 -21.59 14.21
N SER A 361 11.30 -20.93 14.04
CA SER A 361 12.53 -21.39 14.69
C SER A 361 12.31 -21.55 16.20
N TYR A 362 13.07 -22.43 16.84
CA TYR A 362 12.88 -22.78 18.25
C TYR A 362 14.17 -22.67 19.08
N GLU A 363 15.29 -22.25 18.47
CA GLU A 363 16.56 -21.99 19.16
C GLU A 363 17.08 -20.58 18.84
N PRO A 364 17.28 -19.69 19.83
CA PRO A 364 17.27 -19.95 21.28
C PRO A 364 15.90 -19.75 21.96
N ASP A 365 14.95 -19.11 21.28
CA ASP A 365 13.59 -18.88 21.76
C ASP A 365 12.68 -20.00 21.25
N PRO A 366 12.00 -20.77 22.13
CA PRO A 366 11.13 -21.87 21.71
C PRO A 366 9.79 -21.42 21.09
N THR A 367 9.35 -20.17 21.27
CA THR A 367 8.02 -19.72 20.80
C THR A 367 8.04 -18.33 20.16
N PRO A 368 8.96 -18.01 19.23
CA PRO A 368 9.19 -16.63 18.80
C PRO A 368 8.03 -16.06 17.99
N GLU A 369 7.26 -16.92 17.33
CA GLU A 369 6.21 -16.51 16.39
C GLU A 369 4.78 -16.81 16.86
N VAL A 370 4.60 -17.37 18.05
CA VAL A 370 3.26 -17.71 18.58
C VAL A 370 2.52 -16.43 18.95
N ALA A 371 1.85 -15.84 17.97
CA ALA A 371 1.23 -14.53 18.10
C ALA A 371 0.11 -14.32 17.07
N ARG A 372 -0.70 -13.32 17.37
CA ARG A 372 -1.53 -12.67 16.35
C ARG A 372 -0.72 -11.59 15.66
N GLN A 373 -0.71 -11.62 14.34
CA GLN A 373 0.07 -10.72 13.50
C GLN A 373 -0.81 -10.21 12.37
N GLN A 374 -0.61 -8.96 11.98
CA GLN A 374 -1.17 -8.44 10.74
C GLN A 374 -0.04 -8.31 9.72
N ILE A 375 -0.27 -8.84 8.53
CA ILE A 375 0.67 -8.82 7.41
C ILE A 375 -0.02 -8.14 6.26
N ARG A 376 0.61 -7.15 5.64
CA ARG A 376 0.08 -6.53 4.43
C ARG A 376 1.01 -6.86 3.27
N TYR A 377 0.42 -7.10 2.11
CA TYR A 377 1.16 -7.21 0.87
C TYR A 377 0.30 -6.77 -0.31
N SER A 378 0.93 -6.51 -1.45
CA SER A 378 0.24 -6.11 -2.67
C SER A 378 0.92 -6.69 -3.89
N LEU A 379 0.11 -7.03 -4.90
CA LEU A 379 0.57 -7.50 -6.20
C LEU A 379 0.30 -6.42 -7.24
N TYR A 380 1.36 -5.79 -7.73
CA TYR A 380 1.27 -4.77 -8.77
C TYR A 380 1.76 -5.32 -10.12
N PHE A 381 0.95 -5.21 -11.16
CA PHE A 381 1.26 -5.76 -12.48
C PHE A 381 1.78 -4.68 -13.43
N TRP A 382 2.84 -5.00 -14.16
CA TRP A 382 3.55 -4.11 -15.07
C TRP A 382 3.39 -4.57 -16.52
N ASP A 383 3.22 -3.60 -17.42
CA ASP A 383 3.14 -3.73 -18.88
C ASP A 383 4.36 -3.18 -19.62
N ARG A 384 5.30 -2.60 -18.87
CA ARG A 384 6.62 -2.17 -19.31
C ARG A 384 7.62 -2.42 -18.19
N GLU A 385 8.89 -2.53 -18.52
CA GLU A 385 9.93 -2.68 -17.51
C GLU A 385 10.01 -1.42 -16.63
N PRO A 386 9.81 -1.54 -15.31
CA PRO A 386 9.92 -0.40 -14.42
C PRO A 386 11.38 -0.08 -14.11
N SER A 387 11.70 1.21 -13.99
CA SER A 387 12.98 1.66 -13.48
C SER A 387 13.14 1.35 -11.98
N PRO A 388 14.38 1.23 -11.46
CA PRO A 388 14.64 1.12 -10.03
C PRO A 388 13.99 2.25 -9.20
N ALA A 389 13.97 3.48 -9.72
CA ALA A 389 13.30 4.61 -9.06
C ALA A 389 11.79 4.41 -8.96
N GLU A 390 11.12 3.94 -10.02
CA GLU A 390 9.67 3.66 -10.01
C GLU A 390 9.32 2.56 -9.01
N LEU A 391 10.08 1.46 -8.98
CA LEU A 391 9.88 0.39 -7.99
C LEU A 391 10.08 0.88 -6.56
N THR A 392 11.10 1.71 -6.34
CA THR A 392 11.37 2.30 -5.01
C THR A 392 10.27 3.27 -4.58
N ARG A 393 9.75 4.10 -5.49
CA ARG A 393 8.59 4.96 -5.23
C ARG A 393 7.35 4.12 -4.91
N LEU A 394 7.10 3.05 -5.67
CA LEU A 394 5.97 2.16 -5.43
C LEU A 394 6.05 1.50 -4.04
N GLY A 395 7.21 0.94 -3.69
CA GLY A 395 7.46 0.36 -2.36
C GLY A 395 7.33 1.38 -1.22
N GLN A 396 7.85 2.60 -1.43
CA GLN A 396 7.76 3.69 -0.46
C GLN A 396 6.32 4.18 -0.27
N ALA A 397 5.59 4.45 -1.34
CA ALA A 397 4.20 4.91 -1.27
C ALA A 397 3.31 3.89 -0.54
N TRP A 398 3.50 2.61 -0.82
CA TRP A 398 2.68 1.56 -0.21
C TRP A 398 3.01 1.35 1.29
N ASN A 399 4.28 1.52 1.68
CA ASN A 399 4.71 1.47 3.09
C ASN A 399 4.39 2.75 3.88
N HIS A 400 4.21 3.88 3.19
CA HIS A 400 3.78 5.15 3.76
C HIS A 400 2.47 5.58 3.10
N PRO A 401 1.32 4.96 3.44
CA PRO A 401 0.04 5.25 2.82
C PRO A 401 -0.38 6.72 3.03
N LEU A 402 -1.37 7.17 2.26
CA LEU A 402 -1.96 8.49 2.52
C LEU A 402 -2.55 8.54 3.94
N ILE A 403 -2.28 9.62 4.66
CA ILE A 403 -2.70 9.77 6.05
C ILE A 403 -4.00 10.57 6.06
N ALA A 404 -5.10 9.92 6.44
CA ALA A 404 -6.39 10.58 6.60
C ALA A 404 -6.56 11.08 8.04
N LEU A 405 -6.66 12.41 8.21
CA LEU A 405 -6.93 13.04 9.49
C LEU A 405 -8.31 13.69 9.46
N PRO A 406 -9.20 13.36 10.40
CA PRO A 406 -10.49 14.00 10.48
C PRO A 406 -10.31 15.46 10.93
N ALA A 407 -11.15 16.36 10.41
CA ALA A 407 -11.05 17.79 10.64
C ALA A 407 -12.40 18.36 11.13
N ASN A 408 -12.38 19.64 11.52
CA ASN A 408 -13.59 20.39 11.79
C ASN A 408 -13.94 21.26 10.58
N LEU A 409 -15.24 21.45 10.36
CA LEU A 409 -15.71 22.42 9.39
C LEU A 409 -15.58 23.82 10.02
N GLN A 410 -14.67 24.64 9.50
CA GLN A 410 -14.35 25.95 10.04
C GLN A 410 -13.75 26.86 8.97
N SER A 411 -13.76 28.17 9.22
CA SER A 411 -12.95 29.11 8.45
C SER A 411 -11.46 28.96 8.83
N GLY A 412 -10.58 29.24 7.88
CA GLY A 412 -9.13 29.17 8.08
C GLY A 412 -8.39 29.95 7.00
N ALA A 413 -7.14 30.31 7.28
CA ALA A 413 -6.27 31.01 6.34
C ALA A 413 -5.58 30.08 5.34
N ASN A 414 -5.46 28.79 5.68
CA ASN A 414 -4.80 27.80 4.83
C ASN A 414 -5.74 27.33 3.70
N PRO A 415 -5.20 27.07 2.49
CA PRO A 415 -5.99 26.53 1.39
C PRO A 415 -6.43 25.09 1.66
N THR A 416 -7.41 24.62 0.89
CA THR A 416 -7.93 23.23 0.94
C THR A 416 -7.01 22.22 0.21
N LEU A 417 -6.05 22.72 -0.56
CA LEU A 417 -5.02 21.95 -1.24
C LEU A 417 -3.70 22.73 -1.15
N ALA A 418 -2.64 22.07 -0.71
CA ALA A 418 -1.30 22.66 -0.64
C ALA A 418 -0.23 21.62 -0.93
N ALA A 419 0.78 22.02 -1.69
CA ALA A 419 2.01 21.25 -1.86
C ALA A 419 3.00 21.56 -0.72
N GLY A 420 3.80 20.58 -0.34
CA GLY A 420 4.92 20.79 0.58
C GLY A 420 6.26 20.73 -0.16
N LEU A 421 6.63 19.55 -0.63
CA LEU A 421 7.91 19.33 -1.32
C LEU A 421 7.75 18.26 -2.38
N GLN A 422 8.27 18.54 -3.58
CA GLN A 422 8.26 17.64 -4.71
C GLN A 422 9.67 17.41 -5.26
N VAL A 423 10.06 16.14 -5.44
CA VAL A 423 11.25 15.79 -6.23
C VAL A 423 10.84 15.75 -7.70
N CYS A 424 11.45 16.60 -8.51
CA CYS A 424 11.09 16.80 -9.92
C CYS A 424 11.92 15.95 -10.90
N THR A 425 12.88 15.17 -10.38
CA THR A 425 13.83 14.39 -11.18
C THR A 425 13.52 12.90 -11.08
N ASP A 426 13.18 12.28 -12.21
CA ASP A 426 12.57 10.95 -12.27
C ASP A 426 13.42 9.81 -11.70
N ASN A 427 14.74 9.89 -11.75
CA ASN A 427 15.65 8.87 -11.20
C ASN A 427 16.05 9.13 -9.74
N VAL A 428 15.53 10.19 -9.11
CA VAL A 428 15.87 10.59 -7.75
C VAL A 428 14.68 10.44 -6.80
N VAL A 429 14.94 9.87 -5.62
CA VAL A 429 13.93 9.66 -4.58
C VAL A 429 14.36 10.31 -3.27
N LEU A 430 13.43 11.02 -2.63
CA LEU A 430 13.61 11.56 -1.28
C LEU A 430 13.47 10.43 -0.26
N THR A 431 14.53 10.23 0.53
CA THR A 431 14.60 9.18 1.56
C THR A 431 14.50 9.74 2.98
N ALA A 432 14.81 11.03 3.17
CA ALA A 432 14.57 11.73 4.43
C ALA A 432 14.33 13.22 4.18
N ALA A 433 13.37 13.78 4.93
CA ALA A 433 13.22 15.21 5.14
C ALA A 433 12.97 15.43 6.63
N LYS A 434 13.81 16.25 7.27
CA LYS A 434 13.72 16.54 8.70
C LYS A 434 14.24 17.92 9.01
N LYS A 435 13.93 18.44 10.19
CA LYS A 435 14.59 19.63 10.74
C LYS A 435 16.09 19.36 10.93
N ALA A 436 16.93 20.35 10.64
CA ALA A 436 18.35 20.30 10.98
C ALA A 436 18.54 20.16 12.50
N GLU A 437 19.58 19.45 12.93
CA GLU A 437 19.90 19.36 14.37
C GLU A 437 20.33 20.72 14.92
N ALA A 438 21.05 21.49 14.11
CA ALA A 438 21.44 22.86 14.42
C ALA A 438 20.42 23.86 13.85
N GLY A 439 19.76 24.61 14.73
CA GLY A 439 18.89 25.73 14.36
C GLY A 439 17.54 25.31 13.75
N ASP A 440 17.01 26.15 12.87
CA ASP A 440 15.68 26.00 12.27
C ASP A 440 15.70 25.58 10.79
N GLY A 441 16.85 25.10 10.30
CA GLY A 441 17.00 24.65 8.92
C GLY A 441 16.29 23.33 8.60
N LEU A 442 16.33 22.95 7.32
CA LEU A 442 15.78 21.69 6.79
C LEU A 442 16.89 20.83 6.19
N VAL A 443 16.90 19.54 6.50
CA VAL A 443 17.82 18.55 5.92
C VAL A 443 17.04 17.61 5.01
N LEU A 444 17.49 17.51 3.77
CA LEU A 444 16.94 16.63 2.74
C LEU A 444 17.98 15.57 2.35
N ARG A 445 17.56 14.31 2.23
CA ARG A 445 18.40 13.22 1.69
C ARG A 445 17.77 12.63 0.43
N LEU A 446 18.49 12.76 -0.66
CA LEU A 446 18.11 12.33 -2.00
C LEU A 446 18.98 11.16 -2.43
N ASN A 447 18.40 10.25 -3.20
CA ASN A 447 19.06 9.06 -3.70
C ASN A 447 18.82 8.89 -5.20
N GLU A 448 19.89 8.75 -5.98
CA GLU A 448 19.82 8.43 -7.42
C GLU A 448 19.81 6.92 -7.59
N LEU A 449 18.82 6.39 -8.31
CA LEU A 449 18.52 4.95 -8.31
C LEU A 449 18.75 4.26 -9.65
N ASN A 450 18.84 5.02 -10.75
CA ASN A 450 18.89 4.47 -12.10
C ASN A 450 20.32 4.38 -12.66
N GLY A 451 21.33 4.91 -11.95
CA GLY A 451 22.74 4.78 -12.31
C GLY A 451 23.24 5.81 -13.31
N THR A 452 22.49 6.89 -13.55
CA THR A 452 22.89 7.91 -14.53
C THR A 452 23.61 9.10 -13.89
N GLY A 453 23.36 9.37 -12.60
CA GLY A 453 23.84 10.58 -11.93
C GLY A 453 23.29 11.88 -12.53
N GLY A 454 23.83 13.02 -12.08
CA GLY A 454 23.54 14.35 -12.63
C GLY A 454 22.79 15.28 -11.68
N PRO A 455 22.42 16.48 -12.16
CA PRO A 455 21.68 17.47 -11.37
C PRO A 455 20.25 17.00 -11.12
N ALA A 456 19.83 17.07 -9.86
CA ALA A 456 18.47 16.82 -9.43
C ALA A 456 17.80 18.10 -8.94
N THR A 457 16.51 18.22 -9.21
CA THR A 457 15.69 19.36 -8.83
C THR A 457 14.64 18.94 -7.80
N VAL A 458 14.51 19.74 -6.75
CA VAL A 458 13.48 19.64 -5.73
C VAL A 458 12.77 20.99 -5.64
N GLU A 459 11.45 20.97 -5.69
CA GLU A 459 10.60 22.15 -5.52
C GLU A 459 10.01 22.15 -4.11
N LEU A 460 10.20 23.23 -3.38
CA LEU A 460 9.67 23.49 -2.04
C LEU A 460 8.44 24.38 -2.14
N SER A 461 7.49 24.27 -1.22
CA SER A 461 6.42 25.25 -1.10
C SER A 461 7.00 26.60 -0.67
N PRO A 462 6.36 27.72 -1.01
CA PRO A 462 6.78 29.04 -0.54
C PRO A 462 6.91 29.11 0.99
N GLU A 463 6.04 28.41 1.72
CA GLU A 463 6.04 28.36 3.19
C GLU A 463 7.23 27.57 3.73
N LEU A 464 7.61 26.46 3.10
CA LEU A 464 8.79 25.68 3.50
C LEU A 464 10.10 26.36 3.09
N ALA A 465 10.10 27.10 1.97
CA ALA A 465 11.26 27.88 1.52
C ALA A 465 11.43 29.20 2.27
N ALA A 466 10.41 29.66 3.00
CA ALA A 466 10.42 30.95 3.66
C ALA A 466 11.59 31.07 4.65
N GLY A 467 12.44 32.07 4.44
CA GLY A 467 13.61 32.33 5.28
C GLY A 467 14.85 31.50 4.93
N LEU A 468 14.72 30.47 4.09
CA LEU A 468 15.86 29.68 3.62
C LEU A 468 16.60 30.46 2.52
N THR A 469 17.90 30.66 2.70
CA THR A 469 18.74 31.47 1.80
C THR A 469 19.98 30.73 1.33
N ARG A 470 20.36 29.64 2.02
CA ARG A 470 21.58 28.89 1.75
C ARG A 470 21.29 27.40 1.63
N ALA A 471 21.87 26.75 0.63
CA ALA A 471 21.95 25.29 0.52
C ALA A 471 23.40 24.84 0.61
N VAL A 472 23.67 23.81 1.40
CA VAL A 472 25.01 23.22 1.54
C VAL A 472 24.96 21.71 1.49
N ARG A 473 26.00 21.10 0.93
CA ARG A 473 26.17 19.64 0.95
C ARG A 473 26.59 19.19 2.33
N LEU A 474 25.96 18.13 2.80
CA LEU A 474 26.22 17.51 4.08
C LEU A 474 26.59 16.04 3.92
N ASP A 475 27.36 15.51 4.87
CA ASP A 475 27.45 14.08 5.09
C ASP A 475 26.24 13.54 5.89
N LEU A 476 26.29 12.26 6.26
CA LEU A 476 25.17 11.61 6.98
C LEU A 476 25.00 12.12 8.42
N LEU A 477 26.00 12.79 8.98
CA LEU A 477 26.04 13.37 10.33
C LEU A 477 25.86 14.89 10.31
N GLU A 478 25.32 15.45 9.22
CA GLU A 478 25.06 16.88 9.04
C GLU A 478 26.30 17.78 9.06
N ARG A 479 27.48 17.22 8.79
CA ARG A 479 28.71 18.02 8.64
C ARG A 479 28.85 18.48 7.20
N GLU A 480 29.19 19.74 6.99
CA GLU A 480 29.40 20.30 5.66
C GLU A 480 30.52 19.55 4.91
N VAL A 481 30.28 19.26 3.63
CA VAL A 481 31.23 18.62 2.72
C VAL A 481 31.25 19.37 1.39
N GLU A 482 32.29 19.14 0.58
CA GLU A 482 32.36 19.71 -0.76
C GLU A 482 31.25 19.16 -1.68
N GLY A 483 30.71 20.03 -2.55
CA GLY A 483 29.81 19.65 -3.63
C GLY A 483 28.79 20.74 -3.96
N ALA A 484 28.11 20.58 -5.09
CA ALA A 484 27.15 21.55 -5.59
C ALA A 484 25.75 21.34 -4.99
N ALA A 485 25.25 22.36 -4.30
CA ALA A 485 23.86 22.52 -3.92
C ALA A 485 23.50 24.00 -4.02
N ARG A 486 22.36 24.33 -4.63
CA ARG A 486 21.92 25.72 -4.85
C ARG A 486 20.44 25.84 -4.61
N LEU A 487 20.04 26.81 -3.78
CA LEU A 487 18.64 27.20 -3.57
C LEU A 487 18.39 28.53 -4.29
N GLU A 488 17.38 28.55 -5.17
CA GLU A 488 16.89 29.74 -5.87
C GLU A 488 15.39 29.88 -5.64
N GLY A 489 15.00 30.75 -4.70
CA GLY A 489 13.60 30.85 -4.27
C GLY A 489 13.12 29.53 -3.68
N THR A 490 12.17 28.89 -4.34
CA THR A 490 11.59 27.59 -3.95
C THR A 490 12.31 26.39 -4.55
N ARG A 491 13.28 26.60 -5.45
CA ARG A 491 13.93 25.53 -6.19
C ARG A 491 15.30 25.18 -5.62
N LEU A 492 15.45 23.95 -5.17
CA LEU A 492 16.75 23.35 -4.85
C LEU A 492 17.27 22.55 -6.05
N THR A 493 18.51 22.82 -6.44
CA THR A 493 19.28 22.01 -7.40
C THR A 493 20.49 21.41 -6.69
N VAL A 494 20.73 20.11 -6.87
CA VAL A 494 21.84 19.38 -6.24
C VAL A 494 22.35 18.27 -7.16
N ASP A 495 23.66 18.12 -7.27
CA ASP A 495 24.26 17.07 -8.11
C ASP A 495 24.34 15.73 -7.37
N LEU A 496 23.89 14.64 -7.99
CA LEU A 496 24.02 13.29 -7.43
C LEU A 496 24.97 12.43 -8.27
N PRO A 497 25.82 11.60 -7.64
CA PRO A 497 26.52 10.54 -8.35
C PRO A 497 25.53 9.46 -8.83
N ALA A 498 25.92 8.70 -9.86
CA ALA A 498 25.21 7.49 -10.24
C ALA A 498 25.14 6.51 -9.06
N HIS A 499 23.95 5.98 -8.77
CA HIS A 499 23.67 5.14 -7.59
C HIS A 499 24.05 5.79 -6.25
N GLY A 500 24.12 7.12 -6.22
CA GLY A 500 24.67 7.89 -5.12
C GLY A 500 23.63 8.61 -4.27
N LEU A 501 24.05 8.94 -3.05
CA LEU A 501 23.28 9.74 -2.10
C LEU A 501 23.78 11.19 -2.08
N ALA A 502 22.86 12.12 -1.87
CA ALA A 502 23.16 13.50 -1.50
C ALA A 502 22.33 13.90 -0.29
N THR A 503 23.01 14.39 0.76
CA THR A 503 22.35 15.09 1.87
C THR A 503 22.59 16.58 1.70
N VAL A 504 21.54 17.39 1.83
CA VAL A 504 21.58 18.84 1.69
C VAL A 504 20.94 19.48 2.91
N GLY A 505 21.64 20.42 3.51
CA GLY A 505 21.08 21.33 4.52
C GLY A 505 20.63 22.63 3.86
N LEU A 506 19.44 23.09 4.21
CA LEU A 506 18.86 24.35 3.81
C LEU A 506 18.72 25.23 5.06
N TYR A 507 19.29 26.43 5.02
CA TYR A 507 19.40 27.34 6.17
C TYR A 507 18.99 28.76 5.83
#